data_AF-W6S4J1-F1
#
_entry.id   AF-W6S4J1-F1
#
_cell.length_a   1.000
_cell.length_b   1.000
_cell.length_c   1.000
_cell.angle_alpha   90.00
_cell.angle_beta   90.00
_cell.angle_gamma   90.00
#
_symmetry.space_group_name_H-M   'P 1'
#
loop_
_entity.id
_entity.type
_entity.pdbx_description
1 polymer ?
#
loop_
_entity_poly.entity_id
_entity_poly.type
_entity_poly.pdbx_seq_one_letter_code
_entity_poly.pdbx_strand_id
1 'polypeptide(L)'
;MVRLASGGERLTFAGDAVFAVGFEHPDWYNGFEHDPEEAARVRVRLLQELAANGELLVATHLPFPCVGHVAVTGDRFRWVPVFWDY
;
A
#
# COMPACT_ATOMS: atom_id res chain seq x y z
N MET A 1 6.55 8.43 -3.41
CA MET A 1 6.70 7.55 -2.23
C MET A 1 8.03 7.84 -1.58
N VAL A 2 8.12 7.71 -0.26
CA VAL A 2 9.36 7.87 0.50
C VAL A 2 9.64 6.57 1.24
N ARG A 3 10.88 6.07 1.18
CA ARG A 3 11.29 4.84 1.88
C ARG A 3 12.21 5.19 3.03
N LEU A 4 11.90 4.66 4.20
CA LEU A 4 12.73 4.69 5.40
C LEU A 4 13.30 3.29 5.61
N ALA A 5 14.60 3.21 5.87
CA ALA A 5 15.28 1.96 6.20
C ALA A 5 16.21 2.19 7.39
N SER A 6 16.17 1.28 8.37
CA SER A 6 17.02 1.32 9.55
C SER A 6 17.14 -0.07 10.16
N GLY A 7 18.34 -0.48 10.58
CA GLY A 7 18.53 -1.75 11.30
C GLY A 7 18.11 -3.03 10.56
N GLY A 8 18.03 -3.00 9.23
CA GLY A 8 17.52 -4.11 8.41
C GLY A 8 16.01 -4.06 8.14
N GLU A 9 15.29 -3.22 8.90
CA GLU A 9 13.85 -2.97 8.72
C GLU A 9 13.60 -1.89 7.66
N ARG A 10 12.41 -1.93 7.06
CA ARG A 10 11.98 -0.95 6.06
C ARG A 10 10.53 -0.51 6.31
N LEU A 11 10.23 0.72 5.90
CA LEU A 11 8.92 1.35 5.95
C LEU A 11 8.73 2.24 4.70
N THR A 12 7.65 2.03 3.97
CA THR A 12 7.29 2.86 2.81
C THR A 12 6.14 3.79 3.16
N PHE A 13 6.32 5.09 2.96
CA PHE A 13 5.26 6.09 2.94
C PHE A 13 4.71 6.22 1.51
N ALA A 14 3.50 5.70 1.29
CA ALA A 14 2.85 5.71 -0.01
C ALA A 14 2.19 7.03 -0.39
N GLY A 15 1.89 7.88 0.61
CA GLY A 15 0.98 9.02 0.38
C GLY A 15 -0.38 8.50 -0.08
N ASP A 16 -0.86 9.01 -1.22
CA ASP A 16 -2.21 8.74 -1.74
C ASP A 16 -2.21 7.65 -2.82
N ALA A 17 -1.10 6.90 -2.97
CA ALA A 17 -0.97 5.88 -4.01
C ALA A 17 -1.97 4.72 -3.89
N VAL A 18 -2.58 4.53 -2.71
CA VAL A 18 -3.56 3.47 -2.45
C VAL A 18 -4.65 3.92 -1.50
N PHE A 19 -5.88 3.49 -1.79
CA PHE A 19 -7.07 3.62 -0.94
C PHE A 19 -7.57 2.20 -0.59
N ALA A 20 -8.45 2.07 0.40
CA ALA A 20 -8.88 0.76 0.91
C ALA A 20 -9.37 -0.22 -0.18
N VAL A 21 -10.15 0.25 -1.16
CA VAL A 21 -10.63 -0.59 -2.28
C VAL A 21 -9.50 -1.03 -3.22
N GLY A 22 -8.40 -0.27 -3.28
CA GLY A 22 -7.26 -0.50 -4.18
C GLY A 22 -6.40 -1.71 -3.82
N PHE A 23 -6.64 -2.38 -2.69
CA PHE A 23 -6.02 -3.68 -2.41
C PHE A 23 -6.75 -4.82 -3.13
N GLU A 24 -8.08 -4.79 -3.09
CA GLU A 24 -8.90 -5.78 -3.78
C GLU A 24 -8.92 -5.49 -5.27
N HIS A 25 -9.04 -4.22 -5.67
CA HIS A 25 -9.13 -3.77 -7.07
C HIS A 25 -8.00 -2.78 -7.41
N PRO A 26 -6.74 -3.24 -7.49
CA PRO A 26 -5.58 -2.35 -7.67
C PRO A 26 -5.52 -1.70 -9.06
N ASP A 27 -6.19 -2.28 -10.04
CA ASP A 27 -6.30 -1.81 -11.42
C ASP A 27 -7.37 -0.74 -11.63
N TRP A 28 -8.26 -0.53 -10.65
CA TRP A 28 -9.30 0.49 -10.75
C TRP A 28 -8.72 1.89 -10.67
N TYR A 29 -9.32 2.80 -11.43
CA TYR A 29 -8.96 4.21 -11.47
C TYR A 29 -9.66 5.00 -10.38
N ASN A 30 -8.95 5.97 -9.84
CA ASN A 30 -9.46 6.94 -8.89
C ASN A 30 -9.68 8.28 -9.61
N GLY A 31 -10.83 8.91 -9.38
CA GLY A 31 -11.18 10.21 -9.99
C GLY A 31 -10.26 11.39 -9.60
N PHE A 32 -9.36 11.22 -8.63
CA PHE A 32 -8.36 12.20 -8.23
C PHE A 32 -6.98 11.96 -8.88
N GLU A 33 -6.81 10.87 -9.64
CA GLU A 33 -5.55 10.58 -10.33
C GLU A 33 -5.40 11.49 -11.56
N HIS A 34 -4.26 12.19 -11.65
CA HIS A 34 -3.95 13.00 -12.82
C HIS A 34 -3.67 12.15 -14.06
N ASP A 35 -3.02 11.00 -13.86
CA ASP A 35 -2.74 9.97 -14.86
C ASP A 35 -3.20 8.62 -14.29
N PRO A 36 -4.43 8.16 -14.61
CA PRO A 36 -5.00 6.95 -14.04
C PRO A 36 -4.25 5.67 -14.44
N GLU A 37 -3.74 5.60 -15.67
CA GLU A 37 -3.02 4.43 -16.17
C GLU A 37 -1.69 4.27 -15.44
N GLU A 38 -0.92 5.36 -15.35
CA GLU A 38 0.35 5.36 -14.62
C GLU A 38 0.13 5.14 -13.12
N ALA A 39 -0.91 5.73 -12.53
CA ALA A 39 -1.24 5.54 -11.12
C ALA A 39 -1.59 4.09 -10.79
N ALA A 40 -2.41 3.44 -11.61
CA ALA A 40 -2.73 2.01 -11.47
C ALA A 40 -1.46 1.15 -11.62
N ARG A 41 -0.62 1.41 -12.62
CA ARG A 41 0.64 0.69 -12.84
C ARG A 41 1.59 0.81 -11.63
N VAL A 42 1.75 2.02 -11.10
CA VAL A 42 2.59 2.31 -9.94
C VAL A 42 2.04 1.64 -8.68
N ARG A 43 0.72 1.71 -8.45
CA ARG A 43 0.04 1.06 -7.33
C ARG A 43 0.20 -0.46 -7.37
N VAL A 44 -0.09 -1.11 -8.50
CA VAL A 44 0.04 -2.57 -8.65
C VAL A 44 1.48 -3.00 -8.36
N ARG A 45 2.46 -2.32 -8.96
CA ARG A 45 3.88 -2.62 -8.72
C ARG A 45 4.27 -2.45 -7.26
N LEU A 46 3.80 -1.39 -6.60
CA LEU A 46 4.05 -1.16 -5.17
C LEU A 46 3.50 -2.31 -4.32
N LEU A 47 2.24 -2.70 -4.55
CA LEU A 47 1.59 -3.77 -3.77
C LEU A 47 2.28 -5.12 -3.98
N GLN A 48 2.75 -5.41 -5.21
CA GLN A 48 3.56 -6.60 -5.49
C GLN A 48 4.88 -6.58 -4.71
N GLU A 49 5.59 -5.44 -4.70
CA GLU A 49 6.87 -5.30 -3.99
C GLU A 49 6.69 -5.48 -2.48
N LEU A 50 5.70 -4.81 -1.88
CA LEU A 50 5.41 -4.88 -0.45
C LEU A 50 4.96 -6.28 -0.01
N ALA A 51 4.14 -6.94 -0.82
CA ALA A 51 3.70 -8.29 -0.52
C ALA A 51 4.83 -9.32 -0.65
N ALA A 52 5.79 -9.10 -1.55
CA ALA A 52 6.94 -9.98 -1.72
C ALA A 52 7.99 -9.81 -0.61
N ASN A 53 8.18 -8.59 -0.11
CA ASN A 53 9.28 -8.28 0.81
C ASN A 53 8.84 -8.10 2.28
N GLY A 54 7.53 -8.07 2.56
CA GLY A 54 6.96 -7.94 3.90
C GLY A 54 7.17 -6.57 4.57
N GLU A 55 7.61 -5.56 3.83
CA GLU A 55 7.86 -4.22 4.35
C GLU A 55 6.59 -3.54 4.86
N LEU A 56 6.72 -2.72 5.92
CA LEU A 56 5.62 -1.93 6.43
C LEU A 56 5.24 -0.83 5.43
N LEU A 57 3.94 -0.57 5.34
CA LEU A 57 3.36 0.49 4.53
C LEU A 57 2.64 1.49 5.43
N VAL A 58 2.86 2.78 5.15
CA VAL A 58 2.05 3.90 5.62
C VAL A 58 1.30 4.50 4.43
N ALA A 59 -0.02 4.39 4.41
CA ALA A 59 -0.87 4.95 3.36
C ALA A 59 -1.89 5.92 3.94
N THR A 60 -1.86 7.18 3.49
CA THR A 60 -2.53 8.33 4.13
C THR A 60 -4.01 8.08 4.43
N HIS A 61 -4.70 7.39 3.51
CA HIS A 61 -6.15 7.23 3.53
C HIS A 61 -6.63 5.86 4.04
N LEU A 62 -5.81 5.17 4.83
CA LEU A 62 -6.21 3.96 5.55
C LEU A 62 -6.60 4.25 7.00
N PRO A 63 -7.29 3.34 7.70
CA PRO A 63 -7.64 3.54 9.10
C PRO A 63 -6.41 3.83 9.95
N PHE A 64 -6.51 4.87 10.80
CA PHE A 64 -5.44 5.26 11.73
C PHE A 64 -5.00 4.05 12.58
N PRO A 65 -3.68 3.80 12.77
CA PRO A 65 -2.53 4.69 12.50
C PRO A 65 -2.02 4.68 11.05
N CYS A 66 -2.77 4.12 10.11
CA CYS A 66 -2.43 4.02 8.69
C CYS A 66 -1.25 3.09 8.40
N VAL A 67 -0.81 2.29 9.38
CA VAL A 67 0.34 1.39 9.29
C VAL A 67 -0.12 -0.06 9.18
N GLY A 68 0.56 -0.84 8.34
CA GLY A 68 0.22 -2.23 8.10
C GLY A 68 1.13 -2.88 7.07
N HIS A 69 0.84 -4.14 6.77
CA HIS A 69 1.50 -4.90 5.72
C HIS A 69 0.53 -5.12 4.55
N VAL A 70 1.10 -5.54 3.43
CA VAL A 70 0.36 -6.01 2.26
C VAL A 70 0.55 -7.52 2.17
N ALA A 71 -0.55 -8.27 2.07
CA ALA A 71 -0.53 -9.70 1.82
C ALA A 71 -1.13 -10.02 0.44
N VAL A 72 -0.80 -11.18 -0.12
CA VAL A 72 -1.49 -11.73 -1.29
C VAL A 72 -2.71 -12.54 -0.82
N THR A 73 -3.82 -12.43 -1.54
CA THR A 73 -5.02 -13.26 -1.35
C THR A 73 -5.55 -13.64 -2.72
N GLY A 74 -5.25 -14.88 -3.16
CA GLY A 74 -5.53 -15.32 -4.52
C GLY A 74 -4.71 -14.53 -5.54
N ASP A 75 -5.40 -13.87 -6.46
CA ASP A 75 -4.84 -12.96 -7.47
C ASP A 75 -4.86 -11.48 -7.05
N ARG A 76 -5.24 -11.19 -5.80
CA ARG A 76 -5.42 -9.83 -5.26
C ARG A 76 -4.51 -9.57 -4.06
N PHE A 77 -4.61 -8.36 -3.51
CA PHE A 77 -3.94 -7.95 -2.29
C PHE A 77 -4.91 -7.81 -1.12
N ARG A 78 -4.36 -7.87 0.08
CA ARG A 78 -5.07 -7.61 1.32
C ARG A 78 -4.26 -6.66 2.19
N TRP A 79 -4.93 -5.65 2.71
CA TRP A 79 -4.40 -4.81 3.78
C TRP A 79 -4.42 -5.58 5.11
N VAL A 80 -3.28 -5.62 5.79
CA VAL A 80 -3.12 -6.23 7.11
C VAL A 80 -2.70 -5.13 8.09
N PRO A 81 -3.65 -4.48 8.79
CA PRO A 81 -3.30 -3.39 9.71
C PRO A 81 -2.44 -3.93 10.85
N VAL A 82 -1.48 -3.12 11.31
CA VAL A 82 -0.80 -3.43 12.58
C VAL A 82 -1.80 -3.36 13.72
N PHE A 83 -1.57 -4.17 14.75
CA PHE A 83 -2.33 -4.04 15.98
C PHE A 83 -1.86 -2.80 16.74
N TRP A 84 -2.80 -1.96 17.16
CA TRP A 84 -2.56 -0.78 17.96
C TRP A 84 -3.48 -0.85 19.18
N ASP A 85 -2.90 -1.06 20.37
CA ASP A 85 -3.59 -1.41 21.61
C ASP A 85 -3.46 -0.38 22.73
N TYR A 86 -3.10 0.84 22.36
CA TYR A 86 -3.05 1.99 23.26
C TYR A 86 -4.38 2.72 23.36
#